data_AF-A0A239IDE9-F1
#
_entry.id   AF-A0A239IDE9-F1
#
_cell.length_a   1.000
_cell.length_b   1.000
_cell.length_c   1.000
_cell.angle_alpha   90.00
_cell.angle_beta   90.00
_cell.angle_gamma   90.00
#
_symmetry.space_group_name_H-M   'P 1'
#
loop_
_entity.id
_entity.type
_entity.pdbx_description
1 polymer ?
#
loop_
_entity_poly.entity_id
_entity_poly.type
_entity_poly.pdbx_seq_one_letter_code
_entity_poly.pdbx_strand_id
1 'polypeptide(L)'
;MVMHYETTDGQVACGRDNDNLDSTSKANKVTCKTCLGSHVMQDIAGAAKPKKKAKKPAKKQPKKKTVPSSTFDWKYEWAVMCHDLRPNDRLPRGFESIEV
;
A
#
# COMPACT_ATOMS: atom_id res chain seq x y z
N MET A 1 -23.81 -1.82 5.96
CA MET A 1 -23.06 -1.11 7.01
C MET A 1 -21.60 -1.55 6.93
N VAL A 2 -20.68 -0.62 6.67
CA VAL A 2 -19.24 -0.90 6.58
C VAL A 2 -18.59 -0.23 7.78
N MET A 3 -17.96 -1.01 8.65
CA MET A 3 -17.27 -0.49 9.84
C MET A 3 -15.83 -0.20 9.47
N HIS A 4 -15.40 1.02 9.75
CA HIS A 4 -14.05 1.51 9.48
C HIS A 4 -13.18 1.45 10.74
N TYR A 5 -11.88 1.26 10.56
CA TYR A 5 -10.94 1.33 11.67
C TYR A 5 -10.57 2.77 11.94
N GLU A 6 -10.85 3.25 13.14
CA GLU A 6 -10.41 4.54 13.65
C GLU A 6 -9.00 4.43 14.23
N THR A 7 -8.11 5.33 13.83
CA THR A 7 -6.73 5.39 14.34
C THR A 7 -6.67 6.25 15.61
N THR A 8 -6.34 7.52 15.47
CA THR A 8 -6.33 8.55 16.51
C THR A 8 -6.94 9.79 15.87
N ASP A 9 -7.79 10.51 16.59
CA ASP A 9 -8.41 11.77 16.15
C ASP A 9 -9.47 11.63 15.04
N GLY A 10 -10.33 10.60 15.10
CA GLY A 10 -11.45 10.46 14.15
C GLY A 10 -11.04 10.13 12.71
N GLN A 11 -9.75 10.03 12.42
CA GLN A 11 -9.25 9.60 11.13
C GLN A 11 -9.38 8.08 10.99
N VAL A 12 -10.01 7.66 9.89
CA VAL A 12 -10.07 6.25 9.53
C VAL A 12 -8.84 5.82 8.74
N ALA A 13 -8.35 4.61 9.00
CA ALA A 13 -7.13 4.09 8.37
C ALA A 13 -7.20 3.98 6.83
N CYS A 14 -8.40 4.02 6.23
CA CYS A 14 -8.55 4.04 4.77
C CYS A 14 -8.58 5.45 4.15
N GLY A 15 -8.42 6.51 4.95
CA GLY A 15 -8.42 7.89 4.47
C GLY A 15 -9.75 8.37 3.87
N ARG A 16 -10.88 7.76 4.28
CA ARG A 16 -12.21 8.24 3.87
C ARG A 16 -12.77 9.18 4.93
N ASP A 17 -13.10 10.38 4.52
CA ASP A 17 -13.72 11.42 5.32
C ASP A 17 -15.14 11.61 4.82
N ASN A 18 -16.11 10.93 5.45
CA ASN A 18 -17.50 11.34 5.30
C ASN A 18 -18.10 11.44 6.70
N ASP A 19 -18.96 12.43 6.91
CA ASP A 19 -19.60 12.73 8.20
C ASP A 19 -20.43 11.55 8.75
N ASN A 20 -20.88 10.66 7.85
CA ASN A 20 -21.72 9.50 8.18
C ASN A 20 -20.97 8.15 8.08
N LEU A 21 -19.66 8.12 8.36
CA LEU A 21 -18.92 6.85 8.45
C LEU A 21 -19.04 6.22 9.84
N ASP A 22 -19.49 4.97 9.89
CA ASP A 22 -19.38 4.16 11.11
C ASP A 22 -17.93 3.76 11.35
N SER A 23 -17.27 4.40 12.31
CA SER A 23 -15.90 4.14 12.71
C SER A 23 -15.83 3.39 14.05
N THR A 24 -14.80 2.57 14.23
CA THR A 24 -14.54 1.87 15.49
C THR A 24 -13.05 1.67 15.70
N SER A 25 -12.61 1.84 16.95
CA SER A 25 -11.26 1.50 17.39
C SER A 25 -11.06 0.00 17.62
N LYS A 26 -12.13 -0.82 17.55
CA LYS A 26 -12.06 -2.27 17.78
C LYS A 26 -11.79 -3.04 16.49
N ALA A 27 -10.57 -3.58 16.35
CA ALA A 27 -10.16 -4.30 15.14
C ALA A 27 -11.07 -5.48 14.73
N ASN A 28 -11.64 -6.21 15.69
CA ASN A 28 -12.53 -7.35 15.43
C ASN A 28 -13.91 -6.98 14.84
N LYS A 29 -14.26 -5.70 14.82
CA LYS A 29 -15.56 -5.21 14.31
C LYS A 29 -15.45 -4.55 12.94
N VAL A 30 -14.25 -4.37 12.41
CA VAL A 30 -14.03 -3.68 11.13
C VAL A 30 -14.35 -4.61 9.97
N THR A 31 -15.09 -4.09 9.00
CA THR A 31 -15.48 -4.81 7.78
C THR A 31 -14.95 -4.15 6.51
N CYS A 32 -14.41 -2.93 6.60
CA CYS A 32 -13.81 -2.24 5.47
C CYS A 32 -12.52 -2.92 4.99
N LYS A 33 -12.53 -3.50 3.77
CA LYS A 33 -11.38 -4.21 3.18
C LYS A 33 -10.09 -3.39 3.17
N THR A 34 -10.19 -2.09 2.90
CA THR A 34 -9.05 -1.17 2.89
C THR A 34 -8.50 -0.96 4.30
N CYS A 35 -9.36 -0.82 5.31
CA CYS A 35 -8.95 -0.77 6.71
C CYS A 35 -8.31 -2.10 7.16
N LEU A 36 -8.83 -3.26 6.74
CA LEU A 36 -8.22 -4.56 7.04
C LEU A 36 -6.83 -4.76 6.41
N GLY A 37 -6.58 -4.08 5.29
CA GLY A 37 -5.29 -4.10 4.62
C GLY A 37 -4.26 -3.14 5.20
N SER A 38 -4.67 -2.17 6.03
CA SER A 38 -3.75 -1.16 6.58
C SER A 38 -2.75 -1.77 7.56
N HIS A 39 -1.54 -1.20 7.62
CA HIS A 39 -0.48 -1.68 8.51
C HIS A 39 -0.92 -1.74 9.98
N VAL A 40 -1.71 -0.76 10.42
CA VAL A 40 -2.27 -0.69 11.78
C VAL A 40 -3.10 -1.94 12.11
N MET A 41 -3.88 -2.44 11.15
CA MET A 41 -4.61 -3.70 11.30
C MET A 41 -3.74 -4.94 11.18
N GLN A 42 -2.65 -4.90 10.41
CA GLN A 42 -1.72 -6.02 10.29
C GLN A 42 -0.91 -6.23 11.58
N ASP A 43 -0.55 -5.16 12.28
CA ASP A 43 0.11 -5.24 13.60
C ASP A 43 -0.85 -5.82 14.66
N ILE A 44 -2.12 -5.42 14.64
CA ILE A 44 -3.15 -5.93 15.57
C ILE A 44 -3.56 -7.38 15.21
N ALA A 45 -3.77 -7.69 13.93
CA ALA A 45 -4.15 -9.03 13.44
C ALA A 45 -2.96 -10.00 13.33
N GLY A 46 -1.72 -9.50 13.47
CA GLY A 46 -0.49 -10.28 13.52
C GLY A 46 -0.41 -11.25 14.70
N ALA A 47 -1.24 -11.05 15.73
CA ALA A 47 -1.41 -11.97 16.85
C ALA A 47 -2.32 -13.18 16.53
N ALA A 48 -3.10 -13.14 15.42
CA ALA A 48 -4.12 -14.15 15.11
C ALA A 48 -3.96 -14.84 13.73
N LYS A 49 -2.79 -14.71 13.09
CA LYS A 49 -2.45 -15.56 11.93
C LYS A 49 -1.34 -16.53 12.35
N PRO A 50 -1.53 -17.86 12.27
CA PRO A 50 -0.41 -18.76 12.39
C PRO A 50 0.58 -18.36 11.30
N LYS A 51 1.80 -18.01 11.72
CA LYS A 51 2.94 -17.76 10.82
C LYS A 51 2.97 -18.92 9.84
N LYS A 52 2.45 -18.73 8.62
CA LYS A 52 2.76 -19.63 7.52
C LYS A 52 4.24 -19.43 7.30
N LYS A 53 5.05 -20.26 7.96
CA LYS A 53 6.47 -20.37 7.72
C LYS A 53 6.58 -20.54 6.22
N ALA A 54 7.15 -19.55 5.54
CA ALA A 54 7.59 -19.71 4.17
C ALA A 54 8.60 -20.86 4.20
N LYS A 55 8.13 -22.09 3.90
CA LYS A 55 8.99 -23.22 3.59
C LYS A 55 9.74 -22.78 2.33
N LYS A 56 10.99 -22.35 2.52
CA LYS A 56 11.93 -22.16 1.41
C LYS A 56 11.92 -23.46 0.59
N PRO A 57 11.53 -23.47 -0.69
CA PRO A 57 11.81 -24.63 -1.52
C PRO A 57 13.33 -24.74 -1.63
N ALA A 58 13.85 -25.95 -1.35
CA ALA A 58 15.25 -26.27 -1.52
C ALA A 58 15.69 -25.91 -2.94
N LYS A 59 16.67 -25.01 -3.05
CA LYS A 59 17.28 -24.57 -4.31
C LYS A 59 17.91 -25.78 -5.00
N LYS A 60 17.21 -26.37 -5.98
CA LYS A 60 17.86 -27.10 -7.06
C LYS A 60 18.37 -26.05 -8.05
N GLN A 61 19.68 -25.97 -8.23
CA GLN A 61 20.33 -25.09 -9.21
C GLN A 61 19.86 -25.44 -10.62
N PRO A 62 19.23 -24.52 -11.38
CA PRO A 62 19.13 -24.64 -12.82
C PRO A 62 20.39 -24.05 -13.47
N LYS A 63 20.99 -24.80 -14.39
CA LYS A 63 22.14 -24.40 -15.21
C LYS A 63 21.81 -23.10 -15.94
N LYS A 64 22.70 -22.10 -15.78
CA LYS A 64 22.61 -20.78 -16.40
C LYS A 64 22.61 -20.93 -17.93
N LYS A 65 21.49 -20.63 -18.58
CA LYS A 65 21.48 -20.16 -19.97
C LYS A 65 21.34 -18.64 -19.89
N THR A 66 22.39 -17.93 -20.23
CA THR A 66 22.42 -16.48 -20.37
C THR A 66 21.59 -16.10 -21.60
N VAL A 67 20.31 -15.87 -21.38
CA VAL A 67 19.51 -15.03 -22.28
C VAL A 67 19.91 -13.59 -21.96
N PRO A 68 20.23 -12.71 -22.94
CA PRO A 68 20.44 -11.30 -22.65
C PRO A 68 19.15 -10.76 -22.04
N SER A 69 19.15 -10.50 -20.74
CA SER A 69 18.10 -9.71 -20.12
C SER A 69 18.18 -8.35 -20.79
N SER A 70 17.20 -8.02 -21.63
CA SER A 70 17.00 -6.64 -22.03
C SER A 70 16.98 -5.83 -20.75
N THR A 71 17.89 -4.87 -20.65
CA THR A 71 18.06 -3.98 -19.51
C THR A 71 16.89 -2.99 -19.48
N PHE A 72 15.68 -3.53 -19.31
CA PHE A 72 14.50 -2.74 -19.01
C PHE A 72 14.70 -2.21 -17.60
N ASP A 73 15.25 -1.01 -17.49
CA ASP A 73 15.38 -0.31 -16.22
C ASP A 73 14.11 0.51 -16.00
N TRP A 74 13.18 -0.08 -15.27
CA TRP A 74 11.91 0.56 -14.92
C TRP A 74 12.09 1.91 -14.22
N LYS A 75 13.23 2.14 -13.53
CA LYS A 75 13.50 3.43 -12.88
C LYS A 75 13.79 4.52 -13.90
N TYR A 76 14.50 4.18 -14.96
CA TYR A 76 14.80 5.11 -16.06
C TYR A 76 13.52 5.50 -16.80
N GLU A 77 12.73 4.51 -17.22
CA GLU A 77 11.44 4.73 -17.89
C GLU A 77 10.48 5.57 -17.02
N TRP A 78 10.42 5.28 -15.72
CA TRP A 78 9.61 6.06 -14.78
C TRP A 78 10.11 7.50 -14.63
N ALA A 79 11.42 7.72 -14.57
CA ALA A 79 12.00 9.06 -14.49
C ALA A 79 11.71 9.90 -15.75
N VAL A 80 11.79 9.28 -16.93
CA VAL A 80 11.43 9.93 -18.21
C VAL A 80 9.95 10.30 -18.22
N MET A 81 9.06 9.38 -17.81
CA MET A 81 7.63 9.66 -17.70
C MET A 81 7.34 10.80 -16.72
N CYS A 82 7.98 10.81 -15.53
CA CYS A 82 7.84 11.90 -14.57
C CYS A 82 8.36 13.23 -15.12
N HIS A 83 9.40 13.22 -15.95
CA HIS A 83 9.93 14.41 -16.59
C HIS A 83 8.99 14.96 -17.68
N ASP A 84 8.30 14.10 -18.41
CA ASP A 84 7.33 14.49 -19.46
C ASP A 84 6.04 15.10 -18.86
N LEU A 85 5.65 14.66 -17.65
CA LEU A 85 4.54 15.26 -16.92
C LEU A 85 4.85 16.71 -16.54
N ARG A 86 3.85 17.60 -16.77
CA ARG A 86 3.89 18.99 -16.33
C ARG A 86 4.08 19.05 -14.81
N PRO A 87 4.75 20.07 -14.25
CA PRO A 87 5.07 20.14 -12.82
C PRO A 87 3.85 19.94 -11.90
N ASN A 88 2.67 20.44 -12.29
CA ASN A 88 1.43 20.26 -11.51
C ASN A 88 0.86 18.83 -11.54
N ASP A 89 1.23 18.03 -12.54
CA ASP A 89 0.79 16.63 -12.69
C ASP A 89 1.75 15.65 -11.96
N ARG A 90 2.87 16.14 -11.42
CA ARG A 90 3.86 15.32 -10.67
C ARG A 90 3.52 15.15 -9.20
N LEU A 91 2.65 16.02 -8.66
CA LEU A 91 2.26 15.94 -7.26
C LEU A 91 1.01 15.05 -7.09
N PRO A 92 0.88 14.35 -5.95
CA PRO A 92 -0.37 13.69 -5.60
C PRO A 92 -1.52 14.71 -5.68
N ARG A 93 -2.64 14.33 -6.31
CA ARG A 93 -3.85 15.17 -6.36
C ARG A 93 -4.15 15.73 -4.96
N GLY A 94 -4.25 17.06 -4.85
CA GLY A 94 -4.46 17.78 -3.59
C GLY A 94 -3.24 18.52 -3.04
N PHE A 95 -2.07 18.45 -3.69
CA PHE A 95 -0.98 19.38 -3.43
C PHE A 95 -0.96 20.45 -4.53
N GLU A 96 -1.27 21.69 -4.16
CA GLU A 96 -1.10 22.84 -5.03
C GLU A 96 0.39 23.22 -5.06
N SER A 97 0.93 23.42 -6.26
CA SER A 97 2.31 23.92 -6.43
C SER A 97 2.41 25.28 -5.77
N ILE A 98 3.07 25.34 -4.61
CA ILE A 98 3.48 26.62 -3.99
C ILE A 98 4.59 27.17 -4.89
N GLU A 99 4.23 28.12 -5.77
CA GLU A 99 5.20 28.99 -6.42
C GLU A 99 5.86 29.85 -5.34
N VAL A 100 7.19 29.75 -5.24
CA VAL A 100 8.06 30.63 -4.45
C VAL A 100 8.80 31.54 -5.42
#